data_AF-A0A1E4Y4Z3-F1
#
_entry.id   AF-A0A1E4Y4Z3-F1
#
_cell.length_a   1.000
_cell.length_b   1.000
_cell.length_c   1.000
_cell.angle_alpha   90.00
_cell.angle_beta   90.00
_cell.angle_gamma   90.00
#
_symmetry.space_group_name_H-M   'P 1'
#
loop_
_entity.id
_entity.type
_entity.pdbx_description
1 polymer ?
#
loop_
_entity_poly.entity_id
_entity_poly.type
_entity_poly.pdbx_seq_one_letter_code
_entity_poly.pdbx_strand_id
1 'polypeptide(L)'
;MSVKASVSISDQQDVFARKLVEEGRFSSLSAVVQHGLELVREEAELRAAELAALKALISERQAGDFLTLEEGRRRTQELISSKKASHGL
;
A
#
# COMPACT_ATOMS: atom_id res chain seq x y z
N MET A 1 -0.44 -11.32 25.97
CA MET A 1 -1.56 -12.26 26.22
C MET A 1 -1.95 -12.86 24.89
N SER A 2 -2.02 -14.19 24.74
CA SER A 2 -2.52 -14.85 23.53
C SER A 2 -3.89 -15.48 23.79
N VAL A 3 -4.77 -15.42 22.81
CA VAL A 3 -6.09 -16.07 22.85
C VAL A 3 -6.01 -17.37 22.06
N LYS A 4 -6.52 -18.47 22.63
CA LYS A 4 -6.63 -19.74 21.89
C LYS A 4 -7.86 -19.68 21.00
N ALA A 5 -7.66 -19.85 19.69
CA ALA A 5 -8.73 -19.94 18.71
C ALA A 5 -8.61 -21.28 17.96
N SER A 6 -9.76 -21.92 17.71
CA SER A 6 -9.83 -23.10 16.83
C SER A 6 -10.28 -22.64 15.46
N VAL A 7 -9.46 -22.87 14.44
CA VAL A 7 -9.72 -22.47 13.06
C VAL A 7 -9.50 -23.65 12.12
N SER A 8 -10.29 -23.72 11.05
CA SER A 8 -10.07 -24.68 9.97
C SER A 8 -9.14 -24.07 8.93
N ILE A 9 -8.15 -24.85 8.49
CA ILE A 9 -7.24 -24.53 7.39
C ILE A 9 -7.28 -25.67 6.38
N SER A 10 -6.86 -25.43 5.15
CA SER A 10 -6.77 -26.50 4.15
C SER A 10 -5.59 -27.45 4.46
N ASP A 11 -5.67 -28.69 3.97
CA ASP A 11 -4.57 -29.66 4.09
C ASP A 11 -3.26 -29.10 3.51
N GLN A 12 -3.35 -28.34 2.42
CA GLN A 12 -2.18 -27.68 1.81
C GLN A 12 -1.55 -26.64 2.73
N GLN A 13 -2.38 -25.86 3.45
CA GLN A 13 -1.90 -24.87 4.42
C GLN A 13 -1.27 -25.55 5.64
N ASP A 14 -1.84 -26.66 6.13
CA ASP A 14 -1.26 -27.45 7.23
C ASP A 14 0.11 -28.03 6.84
N VAL A 15 0.21 -28.68 5.68
CA VAL A 15 1.49 -29.23 5.18
C VAL A 15 2.55 -28.15 5.03
N PHE A 16 2.19 -27.01 4.44
CA PHE A 16 3.11 -25.89 4.27
C PHE A 16 3.60 -25.34 5.61
N ALA A 17 2.68 -25.11 6.56
CA ALA A 17 3.02 -24.55 7.85
C ALA A 17 3.85 -25.51 8.71
N ARG A 18 3.60 -26.83 8.62
CA ARG A 18 4.45 -27.86 9.27
C ARG A 18 5.86 -27.86 8.71
N LYS A 19 6.01 -27.83 7.37
CA LYS A 19 7.32 -27.77 6.72
C LYS A 19 8.14 -26.57 7.21
N LEU A 20 7.52 -25.39 7.36
CA LEU A 20 8.19 -24.20 7.88
C LEU A 20 8.70 -24.38 9.33
N VAL A 21 7.97 -25.14 10.15
CA VAL A 21 8.39 -25.45 11.53
C VAL A 21 9.51 -26.49 11.54
N GLU A 22 9.41 -27.54 10.70
CA GLU A 22 10.45 -28.56 10.54
C GLU A 22 11.78 -27.97 10.04
N GLU A 23 11.73 -26.98 9.15
CA GLU A 23 12.88 -26.21 8.68
C GLU A 23 13.44 -25.24 9.75
N GLY A 24 12.82 -25.13 10.92
CA GLY A 24 13.22 -24.23 11.99
C GLY A 24 12.95 -22.76 11.73
N ARG A 25 12.18 -22.42 10.69
CA ARG A 25 11.82 -21.03 10.37
C ARG A 25 10.82 -20.44 11.37
N PHE A 26 9.96 -21.28 11.93
CA PHE A 26 9.00 -20.91 12.96
C PHE A 26 9.04 -21.91 14.12
N SER A 27 8.81 -21.42 15.34
CA SER A 27 8.83 -22.23 16.55
C SER A 27 7.60 -23.13 16.73
N SER A 28 6.50 -22.85 16.02
CA SER A 28 5.26 -23.61 16.11
C SER A 28 4.30 -23.27 14.97
N LEU A 29 3.27 -24.10 14.77
CA LEU A 29 2.18 -23.84 13.83
C LEU A 29 1.44 -22.53 14.17
N SER A 30 1.23 -22.26 15.46
CA SER A 30 0.59 -21.01 15.91
C SER A 30 1.40 -19.78 15.54
N ALA A 31 2.74 -19.85 15.57
CA ALA A 31 3.60 -18.75 15.15
C ALA A 31 3.47 -18.45 13.65
N VAL A 32 3.32 -19.48 12.81
CA VAL A 32 3.07 -19.32 11.37
C VAL A 32 1.73 -18.60 11.13
N VAL A 33 0.66 -19.05 11.80
CA VAL A 33 -0.68 -18.45 11.66
C VAL A 33 -0.69 -17.01 12.16
N GLN A 34 -0.05 -16.74 13.30
CA GLN A 34 0.07 -15.37 13.83
C GLN A 34 0.81 -14.44 12.88
N HIS A 35 1.92 -14.91 12.29
CA HIS A 35 2.64 -14.13 11.29
C HIS A 35 1.78 -13.89 10.03
N GLY A 36 1.06 -14.91 9.57
CA GLY A 36 0.12 -14.75 8.45
C GLY A 36 -0.97 -13.70 8.72
N LEU A 37 -1.53 -13.68 9.94
CA LEU A 37 -2.49 -12.65 10.34
C LEU A 37 -1.88 -11.26 10.39
N GLU A 38 -0.62 -11.16 10.81
CA GLU A 38 0.10 -9.88 10.83
C GLU A 38 0.31 -9.33 9.42
N LEU A 39 0.68 -10.18 8.46
CA LEU A 39 0.78 -9.78 7.05
C LEU A 39 -0.56 -9.29 6.49
N VAL A 40 -1.67 -9.94 6.84
CA VAL A 40 -3.02 -9.50 6.44
C VAL A 40 -3.38 -8.17 7.09
N ARG A 41 -3.00 -7.94 8.36
CA ARG A 41 -3.20 -6.67 9.06
C ARG A 41 -2.44 -5.54 8.38
N GLU A 42 -1.15 -5.74 8.11
CA GLU A 42 -0.29 -4.78 7.41
C GLU A 42 -0.84 -4.43 6.03
N GLU A 43 -1.27 -5.43 5.26
CA GLU A 43 -1.89 -5.22 3.95
C GLU A 43 -3.19 -4.39 4.05
N ALA A 44 -4.04 -4.70 5.02
CA ALA A 44 -5.29 -3.97 5.23
C ALA A 44 -5.04 -2.51 5.63
N GLU A 45 -4.08 -2.26 6.51
CA GLU A 45 -3.69 -0.91 6.95
C GLU A 45 -3.09 -0.10 5.81
N LEU A 46 -2.20 -0.70 5.00
CA LEU A 46 -1.62 -0.05 3.82
C LEU A 46 -2.71 0.35 2.83
N ARG A 47 -3.61 -0.59 2.46
CA ARG A 47 -4.72 -0.31 1.55
C ARG A 47 -5.63 0.80 2.06
N ALA A 48 -5.90 0.83 3.37
CA ALA A 48 -6.71 1.87 3.99
C ALA A 48 -6.01 3.25 3.93
N ALA A 49 -4.71 3.30 4.21
CA ALA A 49 -3.91 4.52 4.14
C ALA A 49 -3.82 5.06 2.71
N GLU A 50 -3.56 4.20 1.72
CA GLU A 50 -3.54 4.57 0.30
C GLU A 50 -4.88 5.13 -0.16
N LEU A 51 -5.99 4.47 0.21
CA LEU A 51 -7.33 4.95 -0.13
C LEU A 51 -7.62 6.31 0.52
N ALA A 52 -7.22 6.51 1.77
CA ALA A 52 -7.38 7.78 2.46
C ALA A 52 -6.57 8.90 1.78
N ALA A 53 -5.31 8.62 1.42
CA ALA A 53 -4.46 9.55 0.69
C ALA A 53 -5.05 9.92 -0.69
N LEU A 54 -5.56 8.94 -1.43
CA LEU A 54 -6.20 9.19 -2.73
C LEU A 54 -7.46 10.04 -2.59
N LYS A 55 -8.30 9.77 -1.59
CA LYS A 55 -9.50 10.59 -1.30
C LYS A 55 -9.13 12.03 -0.94
N ALA A 56 -8.08 12.21 -0.14
CA ALA A 56 -7.58 13.53 0.21
C ALA A 56 -7.09 14.29 -1.03
N LEU A 57 -6.28 13.65 -1.88
CA LEU A 57 -5.78 14.22 -3.13
C LEU A 57 -6.92 14.66 -4.06
N ILE A 58 -7.94 13.81 -4.23
CA ILE A 58 -9.10 14.14 -5.07
C ILE A 58 -9.88 15.30 -4.47
N SER A 59 -10.10 15.32 -3.16
CA SER A 59 -10.83 16.39 -2.48
C SER A 59 -10.09 17.72 -2.59
N GLU A 60 -8.77 17.73 -2.39
CA GLU A 60 -7.91 18.90 -2.58
C GLU A 60 -7.98 19.40 -4.03
N ARG A 61 -7.89 18.49 -5.01
CA ARG A 61 -7.99 18.85 -6.42
C ARG A 61 -9.36 19.43 -6.78
N GLN A 62 -10.44 18.90 -6.21
CA GLN A 62 -11.81 19.38 -6.44
C GLN A 62 -12.08 20.74 -5.80
N ALA A 63 -11.41 21.07 -4.69
CA ALA A 63 -11.56 22.36 -4.03
C ALA A 63 -10.92 23.52 -4.80
N GLY A 64 -9.94 23.24 -5.67
CA GLY A 64 -9.29 24.23 -6.53
C GLY A 64 -9.98 24.42 -7.87
N ASP A 65 -9.70 25.55 -8.52
CA ASP A 65 -10.25 25.87 -9.83
C ASP A 65 -9.84 24.84 -10.89
N PHE A 66 -10.74 24.61 -11.85
CA PHE A 66 -10.44 23.85 -13.05
C PHE A 66 -10.01 24.81 -14.17
N LEU A 67 -8.89 24.48 -14.80
CA LEU A 67 -8.41 25.18 -15.99
C LEU A 67 -8.82 24.40 -17.24
N THR A 68 -9.00 25.12 -18.34
CA THR A 68 -9.14 24.48 -19.65
C THR A 68 -7.82 23.82 -20.05
N LEU A 69 -7.91 22.83 -20.95
CA LEU A 69 -6.72 22.15 -21.46
C LEU A 69 -5.75 23.12 -22.16
N GLU A 70 -6.27 24.07 -22.93
CA GLU A 70 -5.49 25.11 -23.62
C GLU A 70 -4.70 25.96 -22.62
N GLU A 71 -5.36 26.44 -21.56
CA GLU A 71 -4.73 27.26 -20.52
C GLU A 71 -3.69 26.46 -19.72
N GLY A 72 -3.99 25.19 -19.41
CA GLY A 72 -3.06 24.29 -18.74
C GLY A 72 -1.78 24.04 -19.57
N ARG A 73 -1.92 23.82 -20.88
CA ARG A 73 -0.78 23.65 -21.81
C ARG A 73 0.08 24.90 -21.87
N ARG A 74 -0.55 26.08 -22.03
CA ARG A 74 0.15 27.36 -22.08
C ARG A 74 0.99 27.60 -20.82
N ARG A 75 0.38 27.46 -19.63
CA ARG A 75 1.09 27.63 -18.34
C ARG A 75 2.24 26.65 -18.16
N THR A 76 2.05 25.39 -18.56
CA THR A 76 3.09 24.36 -18.47
C THR A 76 4.28 24.70 -19.36
N GLN A 77 4.03 25.15 -20.59
CA GLN A 77 5.09 25.57 -21.51
C GLN A 77 5.86 26.78 -21.00
N GLU A 78 5.16 27.75 -20.40
CA GLU A 78 5.79 28.93 -19.77
C GLU A 78 6.70 28.54 -18.60
N LEU A 79 6.24 27.64 -17.73
CA LEU A 79 7.06 27.10 -16.63
C LEU A 79 8.30 26.38 -17.16
N ILE A 80 8.17 25.55 -18.20
CA ILE A 80 9.30 24.84 -18.82
C ILE A 80 10.29 25.84 -19.43
N SER A 81 9.82 26.82 -20.19
CA SER A 81 10.67 27.85 -20.79
C SER A 81 11.40 28.68 -19.74
N SER A 82 10.70 29.10 -18.68
CA SER A 82 11.31 29.79 -17.53
C SER A 82 12.38 28.94 -16.86
N LYS A 83 12.14 27.63 -16.73
CA LYS A 83 13.10 26.72 -16.12
C LYS A 83 14.34 26.53 -17.00
N LYS A 84 14.17 26.39 -18.32
CA LYS A 84 15.28 26.30 -19.29
C LYS A 84 16.15 27.55 -19.27
N ALA A 85 15.53 28.74 -19.31
CA ALA A 85 16.23 30.00 -19.21
C ALA A 85 17.06 30.12 -17.91
N SER A 86 16.51 29.65 -16.78
CA SER A 86 17.24 29.63 -15.50
C SER A 86 18.46 28.70 -15.48
N HIS A 87 18.51 27.74 -16.40
CA HIS A 87 19.62 26.81 -16.59
C HIS A 87 20.49 27.14 -17.83
N GLY A 88 20.26 28.29 -18.48
CA GLY A 88 21.03 28.73 -19.65
C GLY A 88 20.79 27.91 -20.93
N LEU A 89 19.64 27.23 -21.02
CA LEU A 89 19.21 26.42 -22.17
C LEU A 89 18.18 27.15 -23.03
#